data_AF-A0AA40S7H8-F1
#
_entry.id   AF-A0AA40S7H8-F1
#
_cell.length_a   1.000
_cell.length_b   1.000
_cell.length_c   1.000
_cell.angle_alpha   90.00
_cell.angle_beta   90.00
_cell.angle_gamma   90.00
#
_symmetry.space_group_name_H-M   'P 1'
#
loop_
_entity.id
_entity.type
_entity.pdbx_description
1 polymer ?
#
loop_
_entity_poly.entity_id
_entity_poly.type
_entity_poly.pdbx_seq_one_letter_code
_entity_poly.pdbx_strand_id
1 'polypeptide(L)'
;MSSGLSAPPAGLSEVSRLATLLADQALDAQIMSRPIPDDQIQALLDAAVLLDEYGQELPPLLGQIVHEIGTSAPDRASRRREEDEVGRMAWMLRPFRSAKRAG
;
A
#
# COMPACT_ATOMS: atom_id res chain seq x y z
N MET A 1 11.66 -34.26 17.96
CA MET A 1 11.15 -33.70 16.68
C MET A 1 10.70 -32.29 16.98
N SER A 2 11.61 -31.33 16.84
CA SER A 2 11.32 -29.93 17.16
C SER A 2 10.66 -29.32 15.93
N SER A 3 9.37 -29.03 16.07
CA SER A 3 8.62 -28.26 15.08
C SER A 3 9.33 -26.93 14.87
N GLY A 4 10.01 -26.78 13.73
CA GLY A 4 10.50 -25.51 13.25
C GLY A 4 9.31 -24.63 12.95
N LEU A 5 8.91 -23.83 13.93
CA LEU A 5 8.06 -22.67 13.72
C LEU A 5 8.69 -21.90 12.56
N SER A 6 7.98 -21.82 11.45
CA SER A 6 8.39 -21.07 10.27
C SER A 6 8.67 -19.64 10.71
N ALA A 7 9.94 -19.31 10.94
CA ALA A 7 10.34 -17.94 11.14
C ALA A 7 9.86 -17.14 9.91
N PRO A 8 9.36 -15.91 10.08
CA PRO A 8 9.17 -15.04 8.93
C PRO A 8 10.49 -15.06 8.13
N PRO A 9 10.44 -15.17 6.79
CA PRO A 9 11.64 -15.29 5.98
C PRO A 9 12.61 -14.19 6.42
N ALA A 10 13.83 -14.57 6.81
CA ALA A 10 14.78 -13.68 7.51
C ALA A 10 15.02 -12.34 6.79
N GLY A 11 14.70 -12.25 5.50
CA GLY A 11 14.71 -11.03 4.71
C GLY A 11 13.65 -9.98 5.08
N LEU A 12 12.48 -10.33 5.63
CA LEU A 12 11.42 -9.33 5.89
C LEU A 12 11.80 -8.33 6.99
N SER A 13 12.49 -8.79 8.03
CA SER A 13 13.02 -7.89 9.05
C SER A 13 14.06 -6.93 8.47
N GLU A 14 14.86 -7.39 7.51
CA GLU A 14 15.82 -6.54 6.81
C GLU A 14 15.13 -5.57 5.82
N VAL A 15 14.08 -6.01 5.13
CA VAL A 15 13.24 -5.13 4.29
C VAL A 15 12.62 -4.03 5.15
N SER A 16 12.06 -4.36 6.31
CA SER A 16 11.50 -3.37 7.24
C SER A 16 12.56 -2.39 7.72
N ARG A 17 13.75 -2.88 8.07
CA ARG A 17 14.89 -2.03 8.46
C ARG A 17 15.33 -1.10 7.32
N LEU A 18 15.46 -1.61 6.10
CA LEU A 18 15.86 -0.83 4.93
C LEU A 18 14.79 0.19 4.52
N ALA A 19 13.52 -0.19 4.56
CA ALA A 19 12.41 0.72 4.28
C ALA A 19 12.34 1.85 5.31
N THR A 20 12.66 1.57 6.59
CA THR A 20 12.78 2.60 7.63
C THR A 20 13.89 3.60 7.29
N LEU A 21 15.09 3.11 6.98
CA LEU A 21 16.22 3.98 6.59
C LEU A 21 15.95 4.78 5.32
N LEU A 22 15.20 4.22 4.38
CA LEU A 22 14.86 4.89 3.13
C LEU A 22 13.78 5.95 3.35
N ALA A 23 12.81 5.69 4.24
CA ALA A 23 11.81 6.66 4.65
C ALA A 23 12.43 7.84 5.42
N ASP A 24 13.41 7.57 6.29
CA ASP A 24 14.19 8.61 6.98
C ASP A 24 14.92 9.51 5.97
N GLN A 25 15.57 8.92 4.96
CA GLN A 25 16.23 9.69 3.89
C GLN A 25 15.25 10.55 3.08
N ALA A 26 14.06 10.01 2.78
CA ALA A 26 13.03 10.76 2.09
C ALA A 26 12.55 11.95 2.95
N LEU A 27 12.37 11.75 4.25
CA LEU A 27 12.01 12.81 5.19
C LEU A 27 13.10 13.89 5.27
N ASP A 28 14.36 13.50 5.40
CA ASP A 28 15.50 14.42 5.40
C ASP A 28 15.57 15.25 4.11
N ALA A 29 15.33 14.61 2.95
CA ALA A 29 15.25 15.31 1.68
C ALA A 29 14.13 16.35 1.67
N GLN A 30 12.95 16.01 2.17
CA GLN A 30 11.82 16.95 2.29
C GLN A 30 12.13 18.12 3.23
N ILE A 31 12.70 17.85 4.40
CA ILE A 31 13.14 18.89 5.36
C ILE A 31 14.11 19.86 4.68
N MET A 32 15.01 19.32 3.86
CA MET A 32 16.00 20.11 3.11
C MET A 32 15.44 20.70 1.80
N SER A 33 14.13 20.59 1.53
CA SER A 33 13.48 21.02 0.28
C SER A 33 14.13 20.47 -0.98
N ARG A 34 14.67 19.24 -0.90
CA ARG A 34 15.26 18.51 -2.03
C ARG A 34 14.21 17.61 -2.65
N PRO A 35 14.26 17.41 -3.97
CA PRO A 35 13.40 16.43 -4.62
C PRO A 35 13.75 15.02 -4.14
N ILE A 36 12.73 14.22 -3.86
CA ILE A 36 12.88 12.78 -3.63
C ILE A 36 12.90 12.09 -5.01
N PRO A 37 13.88 11.22 -5.31
CA PRO A 37 13.91 10.48 -6.56
C PRO A 37 12.72 9.53 -6.72
N ASP A 38 12.15 9.42 -7.91
CA ASP A 38 11.00 8.52 -8.20
C ASP A 38 11.32 7.06 -7.86
N ASP A 39 12.54 6.60 -8.13
CA ASP A 39 13.00 5.23 -7.80
C ASP A 39 12.95 4.97 -6.28
N GLN A 40 13.21 5.99 -5.46
CA GLN A 40 13.13 5.89 -4.00
C GLN A 40 11.66 5.77 -3.56
N ILE A 41 10.76 6.54 -4.19
CA ILE A 41 9.32 6.45 -3.93
C ILE A 41 8.79 5.06 -4.29
N GLN A 42 9.16 4.55 -5.46
CA GLN A 42 8.75 3.22 -5.91
C GLN A 42 9.26 2.12 -4.97
N ALA A 43 10.53 2.20 -4.55
CA ALA A 43 11.10 1.23 -3.60
C ALA A 43 10.39 1.24 -2.24
N LEU A 44 9.94 2.40 -1.76
CA LEU A 44 9.13 2.51 -0.54
C LEU A 44 7.75 1.86 -0.74
N LEU A 45 7.08 2.10 -1.87
CA LEU A 45 5.79 1.48 -2.17
C LEU A 45 5.91 -0.05 -2.29
N ASP A 46 6.93 -0.55 -2.99
CA ASP A 46 7.18 -1.98 -3.14
C ASP A 46 7.46 -2.65 -1.80
N ALA A 47 8.26 -2.01 -0.94
CA ALA A 47 8.51 -2.50 0.42
C ALA A 47 7.24 -2.51 1.27
N ALA A 48 6.37 -1.51 1.12
CA ALA A 48 5.11 -1.46 1.86
C ALA A 48 4.16 -2.60 1.44
N VAL A 49 4.02 -2.84 0.13
CA VAL A 49 3.23 -3.96 -0.40
C VAL A 49 3.79 -5.29 0.10
N LEU A 50 5.12 -5.48 0.03
CA LEU A 50 5.76 -6.71 0.47
C LEU A 50 5.58 -6.95 1.99
N LEU A 51 5.64 -5.91 2.82
CA LEU A 51 5.42 -6.06 4.25
C LEU A 51 3.96 -6.39 4.57
N ASP A 52 3.01 -5.74 3.90
CA ASP A 52 1.56 -5.98 4.06
C ASP A 52 1.16 -7.40 3.62
N GLU A 53 1.66 -7.87 2.47
CA GLU A 53 1.41 -9.23 1.95
C GLU A 53 1.80 -10.34 2.94
N TYR A 54 2.85 -10.09 3.73
CA TYR A 54 3.36 -11.02 4.74
C TYR A 54 2.85 -10.70 6.16
N GLY A 55 1.88 -9.78 6.29
CA GLY A 55 1.27 -9.40 7.56
C GLY A 55 2.23 -8.77 8.56
N GLN A 56 3.30 -8.13 8.08
CA GLN A 56 4.23 -7.37 8.91
C GLN A 56 3.67 -5.97 9.15
N GLU A 57 3.90 -5.45 10.36
CA GLU A 57 3.59 -4.06 10.65
C GLU A 57 4.49 -3.13 9.82
N LEU A 58 3.86 -2.15 9.17
CA LEU A 58 4.58 -1.12 8.44
C LEU A 58 5.31 -0.19 9.43
N PRO A 59 6.59 0.13 9.18
CA PRO A 59 7.26 1.21 9.90
C PRO A 59 6.43 2.50 9.85
N PRO A 60 6.32 3.28 10.94
CA PRO A 60 5.42 4.43 11.01
C PRO A 60 5.61 5.45 9.88
N LEU A 61 6.86 5.80 9.57
CA LEU A 61 7.18 6.75 8.49
C LEU A 61 6.84 6.18 7.11
N LEU A 62 7.06 4.90 6.88
CA LEU A 62 6.68 4.24 5.64
C LEU A 62 5.16 4.27 5.45
N GLY A 63 4.40 3.95 6.51
CA GLY A 63 2.94 4.02 6.49
C GLY A 63 2.43 5.43 6.19
N GLN A 64 3.06 6.46 6.77
CA GLN A 64 2.74 7.86 6.48
C GLN A 64 2.99 8.22 5.02
N ILE A 65 4.15 7.87 4.46
CA ILE A 65 4.51 8.16 3.06
C ILE A 65 3.50 7.50 2.11
N VAL A 66 3.17 6.22 2.32
CA VAL A 66 2.18 5.50 1.50
C VAL A 66 0.81 6.18 1.56
N HIS A 67 0.40 6.63 2.74
CA HIS A 67 -0.88 7.34 2.92
C HIS A 67 -0.90 8.70 2.18
N GLU A 68 0.18 9.47 2.28
CA GLU A 68 0.34 10.78 1.64
C GLU A 68 0.36 10.69 0.10
N ILE A 69 0.98 9.63 -0.44
CA ILE A 69 0.98 9.36 -1.89
C ILE A 69 -0.43 8.98 -2.35
N GLY A 70 -1.11 8.08 -1.62
CA GLY A 70 -2.47 7.65 -1.94
C GLY A 70 -3.50 8.77 -1.91
N THR A 71 -3.35 9.74 -1.00
CA THR A 71 -4.25 10.91 -0.91
C THR A 71 -3.92 12.03 -1.91
N SER A 72 -2.71 12.07 -2.48
CA SER A 72 -2.34 13.03 -3.53
C SER A 72 -2.80 12.62 -4.94
N ALA A 73 -3.27 11.39 -5.12
CA ALA A 73 -3.74 10.87 -6.41
C ALA A 73 -5.13 11.33 -6.92
N PRO A 74 -6.03 12.05 -6.20
CA PRO A 74 -7.40 12.28 -6.69
C PRO A 74 -7.57 13.48 -7.64
N ASP A 75 -6.54 14.25 -7.99
CA ASP A 75 -6.76 15.49 -8.79
C ASP A 75 -6.82 15.29 -10.32
N ARG A 76 -6.57 14.09 -10.85
CA ARG A 76 -6.79 13.81 -12.29
C ARG A 76 -8.17 13.23 -12.63
N ALA A 77 -9.02 12.93 -11.65
CA ALA A 77 -10.34 12.34 -11.85
C ALA A 77 -11.48 13.37 -12.02
N SER A 78 -11.19 14.66 -11.84
CA SER A 78 -12.19 15.76 -11.85
C SER A 78 -12.86 15.99 -13.21
N ARG A 79 -12.41 15.34 -14.30
CA ARG A 79 -12.99 15.45 -15.65
C ARG A 79 -13.87 14.28 -16.08
N ARG A 80 -14.05 13.25 -15.24
CA ARG A 80 -14.80 12.01 -15.55
C ARG A 80 -15.92 11.73 -14.51
N ARG A 81 -16.51 12.77 -13.92
CA ARG A 81 -17.40 12.61 -12.74
C ARG A 81 -18.85 12.23 -13.04
N GLU A 82 -19.30 12.24 -14.30
CA GLU A 82 -20.70 11.95 -14.64
C GLU A 82 -20.98 10.48 -15.00
N GLU A 83 -20.02 9.71 -15.51
CA GLU A 83 -20.24 8.29 -15.88
C GLU A 83 -20.20 7.33 -14.66
N ASP A 84 -19.45 7.68 -13.62
CA ASP A 84 -19.24 6.83 -12.42
C ASP A 84 -20.42 6.80 -11.44
N GLU A 85 -21.40 7.70 -11.61
CA GLU A 85 -22.61 7.70 -10.76
C GLU A 85 -23.54 6.53 -11.11
N VAL A 86 -23.66 6.18 -12.39
CA VAL A 86 -24.50 5.06 -12.86
C VAL A 86 -23.87 3.72 -12.49
N GLY A 87 -22.54 3.62 -12.54
CA GLY A 87 -21.79 2.45 -12.09
C GLY A 87 -21.85 2.24 -10.56
N ARG A 88 -21.80 3.32 -9.78
CA ARG A 88 -21.99 3.28 -8.31
C ARG A 88 -23.39 2.81 -7.92
N MET A 89 -24.42 3.21 -8.68
CA MET A 89 -25.80 2.75 -8.45
C MET A 89 -25.98 1.26 -8.80
N ALA A 90 -25.23 0.73 -9.77
CA ALA A 90 -25.26 -0.70 -10.11
C ALA A 90 -24.61 -1.61 -9.04
N TRP A 91 -23.69 -1.08 -8.23
CA TRP A 91 -23.03 -1.85 -7.16
C TRP A 91 -23.88 -1.99 -5.89
N MET A 92 -24.81 -1.06 -5.64
CA MET A 92 -25.65 -1.04 -4.44
C MET A 92 -26.83 -2.04 -4.44
N LEU A 93 -27.06 -2.78 -5.53
CA LEU A 93 -28.18 -3.74 -5.66
C LEU A 93 -27.77 -5.22 -5.52
N ARG A 94 -26.57 -5.54 -5.00
CA ARG A 94 -26.04 -6.92 -4.98
C ARG A 94 -26.03 -7.72 -3.67
N PRO A 95 -26.90 -7.56 -2.65
CA PRO A 95 -26.88 -8.48 -1.50
C PRO A 95 -27.89 -9.65 -1.53
N PHE A 96 -28.49 -10.06 -2.67
CA PHE A 96 -29.45 -11.21 -2.69
C PHE A 96 -29.26 -12.28 -3.77
N ARG A 97 -28.05 -12.49 -4.32
CA ARG A 97 -27.84 -13.65 -5.24
C ARG A 97 -26.68 -14.53 -4.80
N SER A 98 -26.87 -15.21 -3.67
CA SER A 98 -26.20 -16.48 -3.40
C SER A 98 -27.23 -17.52 -2.95
N ALA A 99 -27.64 -18.39 -3.87
CA ALA A 99 -27.97 -19.80 -3.64
C ALA A 99 -28.50 -20.39 -4.95
N LYS A 100 -27.69 -21.27 -5.57
CA LYS A 100 -28.05 -22.66 -5.93
C LYS A 100 -27.16 -23.16 -7.08
N ARG A 101 -26.11 -23.92 -6.75
CA ARG A 101 -25.67 -25.05 -7.58
C ARG A 101 -26.57 -26.24 -7.24
N ALA A 102 -27.14 -26.91 -8.24
CA ALA A 102 -27.38 -28.36 -8.29
C ALA A 102 -28.23 -28.69 -9.53
N GLY A 103 -27.74 -29.62 -10.35
CA GLY A 103 -28.46 -30.26 -11.46
C GLY A 103 -27.61 -30.32 -12.70
#